data_AF-A0A673GP99-F1
#
_entry.id   AF-A0A673GP99-F1
#
_cell.length_a   1.000
_cell.length_b   1.000
_cell.length_c   1.000
_cell.angle_alpha   90.00
_cell.angle_beta   90.00
_cell.angle_gamma   90.00
#
_symmetry.space_group_name_H-M   'P 1'
#
loop_
_entity.id
_entity.type
_entity.pdbx_description
1 polymer ?
#
loop_
_entity_poly.entity_id
_entity_poly.type
_entity_poly.pdbx_seq_one_letter_code
_entity_poly.pdbx_strand_id
1 'polypeptide(L)'
;MDPEVSLMLHCDPLQALGENQIHVEISDSFPEIEQHIEAVWSDRVAKEPWLFNGAKFRLHSAVLSVMEKGPVAEQAAQNLTCSQLESADKSSGRLAKDEQSCVLTLQLGLTCYKDYLGTNWSREAGKLQSHGQNECTDPQAFLAQPLGVGAVVATADGDVVLLRRSQKVAEAAGLLDIPGGHPEPKVRYTESCSFLQDSFFSYNIHYKKCWVNVPVSSLSKPVFMGIALNHTSAGRPSAEFYVRCTLTTEELRDLYRRGGPEAHESTEILFLSRAKMFQLNERCPLWSEMCPSAKGAVLLHQRVMMPDYHL
;
A
#
# COMPACT_ATOMS: atom_id res chain seq x y z
N MET A 1 1.96 -20.14 -6.78
CA MET A 1 2.51 -18.82 -6.44
C MET A 1 2.46 -18.05 -7.73
N ASP A 2 1.57 -17.07 -7.77
CA ASP A 2 1.32 -16.23 -8.93
C ASP A 2 2.60 -15.47 -9.29
N PRO A 3 3.16 -15.64 -10.50
CA PRO A 3 4.41 -14.98 -10.89
C PRO A 3 4.26 -13.47 -11.08
N GLU A 4 3.03 -12.95 -11.17
CA GLU A 4 2.77 -11.53 -11.40
C GLU A 4 2.90 -10.68 -10.13
N VAL A 5 2.85 -11.30 -8.94
CA VAL A 5 2.82 -10.59 -7.67
C VAL A 5 3.68 -11.27 -6.60
N SER A 6 4.38 -10.47 -5.79
CA SER A 6 5.04 -10.96 -4.57
C SER A 6 4.89 -9.94 -3.43
N LEU A 7 5.04 -10.41 -2.20
CA LEU A 7 5.06 -9.54 -1.02
C LEU A 7 6.50 -9.15 -0.71
N MET A 8 6.78 -7.84 -0.69
CA MET A 8 8.06 -7.30 -0.25
C MET A 8 8.13 -7.22 1.28
N LEU A 9 7.02 -6.80 1.89
CA LEU A 9 6.91 -6.60 3.33
C LEU A 9 5.46 -6.84 3.75
N HIS A 10 5.25 -7.45 4.91
CA HIS A 10 3.93 -7.58 5.51
C HIS A 10 4.04 -7.42 7.02
N CYS A 11 3.02 -6.82 7.63
CA CYS A 11 2.87 -6.80 9.09
C CYS A 11 2.62 -8.21 9.62
N ASP A 12 2.84 -8.39 10.92
CA ASP A 12 2.40 -9.60 11.60
C ASP A 12 0.87 -9.67 11.67
N PRO A 13 0.29 -10.88 11.77
CA PRO A 13 -1.15 -11.03 11.94
C PRO A 13 -1.68 -10.18 13.10
N LEU A 14 -2.73 -9.41 12.82
CA LEU A 14 -3.38 -8.51 13.80
C LEU A 14 -2.49 -7.37 14.30
N GLN A 15 -1.36 -7.10 13.65
CA GLN A 15 -0.44 -6.01 13.97
C GLN A 15 -0.28 -5.03 12.81
N ALA A 16 -1.39 -4.76 12.09
CA ALA A 16 -1.42 -3.70 11.09
C ALA A 16 -1.04 -2.36 11.75
N LEU A 17 -0.23 -1.55 11.05
CA LEU A 17 0.35 -0.36 11.64
C LEU A 17 -0.52 0.87 11.40
N GLY A 18 -0.74 1.65 12.45
CA GLY A 18 -1.30 2.99 12.32
C GLY A 18 -0.27 3.98 11.76
N GLU A 19 -0.75 5.15 11.32
CA GLU A 19 0.07 6.26 10.81
C GLU A 19 1.23 6.64 11.75
N ASN A 20 0.99 6.69 13.06
CA ASN A 20 2.00 7.06 14.07
C ASN A 20 3.15 6.04 14.20
N GLN A 21 3.02 4.86 13.60
CA GLN A 21 4.01 3.79 13.63
C GLN A 21 4.82 3.70 12.33
N ILE A 22 4.59 4.60 11.39
CA ILE A 22 5.26 4.60 10.08
C ILE A 22 6.07 5.88 9.95
N HIS A 23 7.38 5.76 9.79
CA HIS A 23 8.31 6.85 9.59
C HIS A 23 8.75 6.88 8.13
N VAL A 24 8.89 8.08 7.57
CA VAL A 24 9.35 8.30 6.21
C VAL A 24 10.66 9.05 6.24
N GLU A 25 11.68 8.46 5.61
CA GLU A 25 12.98 9.08 5.38
C GLU A 25 13.12 9.34 3.88
N ILE A 26 13.64 10.52 3.52
CA ILE A 26 13.74 10.96 2.13
C ILE A 26 15.21 11.00 1.73
N SER A 27 15.54 10.38 0.61
CA SER A 27 16.89 10.32 0.05
C SER A 27 16.92 10.85 -1.38
N ASP A 28 17.93 11.66 -1.68
CA ASP A 28 18.22 12.19 -3.01
C ASP A 28 19.08 11.19 -3.79
N SER A 29 18.48 10.19 -4.43
CA SER A 29 19.20 9.41 -5.44
C SER A 29 18.28 8.64 -6.37
N PHE A 30 18.07 9.19 -7.57
CA PHE A 30 17.71 8.40 -8.75
C PHE A 30 18.78 8.67 -9.83
N PRO A 31 19.52 7.65 -10.31
CA PRO A 31 20.65 7.85 -11.21
C PRO A 31 20.23 8.34 -12.60
N GLU A 32 21.15 9.06 -13.28
CA GLU A 32 20.96 9.65 -14.61
C GLU A 32 20.82 8.59 -15.72
N ILE A 33 19.59 8.22 -16.09
CA ILE A 33 19.26 7.46 -17.31
C ILE A 33 18.54 8.37 -18.33
N GLU A 34 18.90 9.65 -18.32
CA GLU A 34 18.05 10.73 -18.83
C GLU A 34 17.84 10.69 -20.35
N GLN A 35 18.86 10.29 -21.13
CA GLN A 35 18.81 10.35 -22.59
C GLN A 35 17.77 9.40 -23.21
N HIS A 36 17.67 8.14 -22.73
CA HIS A 36 16.67 7.19 -23.21
C HIS A 36 15.25 7.63 -22.81
N ILE A 37 15.10 8.08 -21.56
CA ILE A 37 13.83 8.51 -21.01
C ILE A 37 13.28 9.72 -21.78
N GLU A 38 14.13 10.68 -22.15
CA GLU A 38 13.72 11.84 -22.95
C GLU A 38 13.19 11.46 -24.33
N ALA A 39 13.83 10.50 -25.00
CA ALA A 39 13.39 10.02 -26.31
C ALA A 39 12.00 9.38 -26.23
N VAL A 40 11.80 8.47 -25.26
CA VAL A 40 10.50 7.80 -25.04
C VAL A 40 9.41 8.81 -24.71
N TRP A 41 9.72 9.82 -23.89
CA TRP A 41 8.78 10.87 -23.52
C TRP A 41 8.41 11.78 -24.69
N SER A 42 9.40 12.22 -25.46
CA SER A 42 9.19 13.08 -26.63
C SER A 42 8.29 12.39 -27.66
N ASP A 43 8.55 11.11 -27.96
CA ASP A 43 7.74 10.31 -28.87
C ASP A 43 6.29 10.14 -28.38
N ARG A 44 6.12 10.03 -27.05
CA ARG A 44 4.81 9.87 -26.43
C ARG A 44 4.01 11.17 -26.48
N VAL A 45 4.59 12.29 -26.08
CA VAL A 45 3.94 13.61 -26.11
C VAL A 45 3.63 14.05 -27.54
N ALA A 46 4.45 13.67 -28.52
CA ALA A 46 4.16 13.92 -29.94
C ALA A 46 2.86 13.24 -30.41
N LYS A 47 2.50 12.09 -29.84
CA LYS A 47 1.26 11.35 -30.17
C LYS A 47 0.07 11.80 -29.31
N GLU A 48 0.33 12.11 -28.04
CA GLU A 48 -0.68 12.44 -27.04
C GLU A 48 -0.29 13.77 -26.35
N PRO A 49 -0.47 14.92 -27.03
CA PRO A 49 0.04 16.22 -26.57
C PRO A 49 -0.64 16.76 -25.31
N TRP A 50 -1.73 16.14 -24.87
CA TRP A 50 -2.41 16.45 -23.61
C TRP A 50 -1.74 15.78 -22.39
N LEU A 51 -0.78 14.88 -22.57
CA LEU A 51 -0.05 14.28 -21.47
C LEU A 51 0.85 15.31 -20.77
N PHE A 52 0.92 15.21 -19.46
CA PHE A 52 1.79 16.03 -18.62
C PHE A 52 2.60 15.12 -17.69
N ASN A 53 3.81 15.56 -17.34
CA ASN A 53 4.62 14.86 -16.36
C ASN A 53 4.13 15.17 -14.93
N GLY A 54 4.11 14.16 -14.06
CA GLY A 54 3.72 14.30 -12.66
C GLY A 54 4.77 13.70 -11.74
N ALA A 55 5.17 14.44 -10.70
CA ALA A 55 6.09 13.93 -9.68
C ALA A 55 5.44 12.81 -8.86
N LYS A 56 6.23 11.85 -8.42
CA LYS A 56 5.82 10.68 -7.63
C LYS A 56 6.87 10.35 -6.58
N PHE A 57 6.45 9.66 -5.52
CA PHE A 57 7.40 9.05 -4.58
C PHE A 57 8.00 7.79 -5.19
N ARG A 58 9.31 7.60 -5.07
CA ARG A 58 10.01 6.36 -5.40
C ARG A 58 10.24 5.57 -4.11
N LEU A 59 9.85 4.31 -4.06
CA LEU A 59 10.23 3.47 -2.91
C LEU A 59 11.64 2.92 -3.14
N HIS A 60 12.56 3.17 -2.21
CA HIS A 60 13.89 2.57 -2.20
C HIS A 60 13.88 1.29 -1.35
N SER A 61 13.47 1.39 -0.09
CA SER A 61 13.38 0.25 0.83
C SER A 61 12.35 0.48 1.93
N ALA A 62 11.94 -0.60 2.58
CA ALA A 62 11.05 -0.57 3.74
C ALA A 62 11.56 -1.56 4.79
N VAL A 63 11.65 -1.11 6.04
CA VAL A 63 12.18 -1.91 7.14
C VAL A 63 11.20 -1.91 8.30
N LEU A 64 10.82 -3.11 8.74
CA LEU A 64 10.01 -3.31 9.93
C LEU A 64 10.94 -3.52 11.13
N SER A 65 10.81 -2.68 12.15
CA SER A 65 11.60 -2.73 13.38
C SER A 65 10.70 -2.97 14.59
N VAL A 66 11.16 -3.78 15.55
CA VAL A 66 10.46 -4.00 16.81
C VAL A 66 11.17 -3.18 17.89
N MET A 67 10.46 -2.25 18.53
CA MET A 67 10.99 -1.57 19.71
C MET A 67 10.68 -2.41 20.94
N GLU A 68 11.72 -2.92 21.60
CA GLU A 68 11.61 -3.41 22.97
C GLU A 68 11.52 -2.20 23.91
N LYS A 69 10.43 -2.08 24.67
CA LYS A 69 10.40 -1.14 25.80
C LYS A 69 11.40 -1.67 26.84
N GLY A 70 12.59 -1.07 26.88
CA GLY A 70 13.58 -1.38 27.91
C GLY A 70 13.01 -1.18 29.32
N PRO A 71 13.48 -1.92 30.33
CA PRO A 71 12.95 -1.83 31.68
C PRO A 71 13.15 -0.40 32.22
N VAL A 72 12.05 0.21 32.66
CA VAL A 72 12.07 1.43 33.44
C VAL A 72 12.96 1.19 34.65
N ALA A 73 14.00 2.01 34.81
CA ALA A 73 14.97 1.89 35.89
C ALA A 73 14.29 2.10 37.25
N GLU A 74 13.91 1.01 37.92
CA GLU A 74 13.62 1.01 39.35
C GLU A 74 14.92 0.72 40.11
N GLN A 75 15.66 1.80 40.42
CA GLN A 75 16.54 1.78 41.58
C GLN A 75 15.67 1.91 42.84
N ALA A 76 15.51 0.81 43.59
CA ALA A 76 15.67 0.78 45.06
C ALA A 76 15.19 -0.56 45.65
N ALA A 77 15.90 -0.98 46.70
CA ALA A 77 15.56 -2.04 47.66
C ALA A 77 15.84 -3.49 47.23
N GLN A 78 17.11 -3.84 47.38
CA GLN A 78 17.54 -5.12 47.96
C GLN A 78 16.64 -5.52 49.14
N ASN A 79 16.08 -6.73 49.15
CA ASN A 79 16.33 -7.74 50.20
C ASN A 79 15.30 -8.90 50.19
N LEU A 80 15.86 -10.08 50.42
CA LEU A 80 15.31 -11.24 51.13
C LEU A 80 14.50 -12.30 50.37
N THR A 81 14.99 -13.50 50.60
CA THR A 81 14.63 -14.81 50.09
C THR A 81 13.30 -15.35 50.61
N CYS A 82 12.61 -16.05 49.71
CA CYS A 82 11.57 -17.05 49.86
C CYS A 82 11.38 -17.67 51.26
N SER A 83 10.17 -17.56 51.84
CA SER A 83 9.50 -18.67 52.52
C SER A 83 8.02 -18.38 52.83
N GLN A 84 7.17 -19.41 52.63
CA GLN A 84 5.80 -19.65 53.16
C GLN A 84 4.63 -18.93 52.44
N LEU A 85 3.89 -19.60 51.54
CA LEU A 85 2.79 -20.58 51.70
C LEU A 85 1.42 -19.97 52.08
N GLU A 86 0.46 -20.22 51.18
CA GLU A 86 -1.00 -20.38 51.35
C GLU A 86 -1.89 -19.14 51.52
N SER A 87 -2.69 -18.85 50.49
CA SER A 87 -4.13 -19.19 50.42
C SER A 87 -4.84 -18.41 49.30
N ALA A 88 -5.89 -19.01 48.77
CA ALA A 88 -6.58 -18.64 47.53
C ALA A 88 -7.32 -17.29 47.58
N ASP A 89 -7.33 -16.55 46.46
CA ASP A 89 -8.60 -16.13 45.85
C ASP A 89 -8.48 -15.76 44.36
N LYS A 90 -9.57 -15.99 43.64
CA LYS A 90 -9.77 -15.77 42.21
C LYS A 90 -9.87 -14.28 41.91
N SER A 91 -9.15 -13.79 40.88
CA SER A 91 -9.71 -12.97 39.79
C SER A 91 -8.62 -12.28 38.96
N SER A 92 -8.90 -12.15 37.67
CA SER A 92 -8.19 -11.28 36.71
C SER A 92 -6.79 -11.74 36.25
N GLY A 93 -6.76 -12.84 35.49
CA GLY A 93 -5.69 -13.07 34.50
C GLY A 93 -5.83 -12.10 33.32
N ARG A 94 -5.45 -10.83 33.52
CA ARG A 94 -5.02 -10.00 32.39
C ARG A 94 -3.60 -10.44 32.06
N LEU A 95 -3.46 -11.30 31.07
CA LEU A 95 -2.18 -11.50 30.38
C LEU A 95 -1.76 -10.11 29.88
N ALA A 96 -0.81 -9.50 30.58
CA ALA A 96 -0.07 -8.36 30.05
C ALA A 96 0.65 -8.88 28.79
N LYS A 97 0.03 -8.66 27.62
CA LYS A 97 0.75 -8.70 26.35
C LYS A 97 1.83 -7.64 26.49
N ASP A 98 3.07 -8.08 26.52
CA ASP A 98 4.21 -7.20 26.33
C ASP A 98 3.98 -6.50 24.98
N GLU A 99 3.53 -5.24 25.02
CA GLU A 99 3.23 -4.47 23.81
C GLU A 99 4.54 -4.05 23.17
N GLN A 100 5.15 -4.98 22.45
CA GLN A 100 6.19 -4.67 21.48
C GLN A 100 5.59 -3.76 20.42
N SER A 101 6.04 -2.51 20.40
CA SER A 101 5.59 -1.54 19.42
C SER A 101 6.44 -1.71 18.16
N CYS A 102 5.82 -2.26 17.13
CA CYS A 102 6.42 -2.35 15.81
C CYS A 102 6.37 -0.97 15.10
N VAL A 103 7.46 -0.62 14.43
CA VAL A 103 7.64 0.62 13.68
C VAL A 103 8.14 0.30 12.28
N LEU A 104 7.53 0.90 11.26
CA LEU A 104 7.96 0.81 9.87
C LEU A 104 8.77 2.06 9.50
N THR A 105 9.92 1.87 8.87
CA THR A 105 10.67 2.97 8.23
C THR A 105 10.64 2.78 6.72
N LEU A 106 10.11 3.76 6.00
CA LEU A 106 10.08 3.83 4.54
C LEU A 106 11.17 4.78 4.05
N GLN A 107 12.11 4.25 3.26
CA GLN A 107 13.09 5.06 2.54
C GLN A 107 12.51 5.42 1.18
N LEU A 108 12.14 6.68 1.00
CA LEU A 108 11.57 7.18 -0.24
C LEU A 108 12.54 8.13 -0.95
N GLY A 109 12.55 8.06 -2.27
CA GLY A 109 13.11 9.10 -3.13
C GLY A 109 12.01 9.81 -3.91
N LEU A 110 12.41 10.58 -4.90
CA LEU A 110 11.51 11.20 -5.88
C LEU A 110 11.72 10.58 -7.26
N THR A 111 10.64 10.48 -8.01
CA THR A 111 10.63 10.10 -9.43
C THR A 111 9.49 10.82 -10.12
N CYS A 112 9.23 10.53 -11.39
CA CYS A 112 8.10 11.10 -12.11
C CYS A 112 7.47 10.12 -13.11
N TYR A 113 6.29 10.50 -13.62
CA TYR A 113 5.55 9.71 -14.59
C TYR A 113 6.35 9.46 -15.88
N LYS A 114 7.13 10.46 -16.32
CA LYS A 114 8.05 10.33 -17.44
C LYS A 114 9.09 9.23 -17.21
N ASP A 115 9.75 9.21 -16.05
CA ASP A 115 10.76 8.18 -15.74
C ASP A 115 10.14 6.79 -15.66
N TYR A 116 8.93 6.69 -15.11
CA TYR A 116 8.17 5.44 -15.09
C TYR A 116 7.94 4.90 -16.50
N LEU A 117 7.51 5.75 -17.43
CA LEU A 117 7.31 5.34 -18.83
C LEU A 117 8.62 4.93 -19.52
N GLY A 118 9.71 5.63 -19.23
CA GLY A 118 11.03 5.35 -19.80
C GLY A 118 11.77 4.17 -19.17
N THR A 119 11.35 3.68 -18.00
CA THR A 119 12.03 2.59 -17.27
C THR A 119 11.10 1.40 -17.03
N ASN A 120 10.23 1.45 -16.01
CA ASN A 120 9.31 0.38 -15.64
C ASN A 120 8.38 -0.08 -16.78
N TRP A 121 7.86 0.87 -17.56
CA TRP A 121 6.94 0.57 -18.68
C TRP A 121 7.69 0.41 -20.02
N SER A 122 9.02 0.54 -20.02
CA SER A 122 9.83 0.36 -21.21
C SER A 122 9.94 -1.12 -21.57
N ARG A 123 10.06 -1.41 -22.86
CA ARG A 123 10.41 -2.76 -23.35
C ARG A 123 11.79 -3.21 -22.86
N GLU A 124 12.62 -2.27 -22.41
CA GLU A 124 13.96 -2.53 -21.89
C GLU A 124 14.00 -2.76 -20.37
N ALA A 125 12.85 -2.76 -19.68
CA ALA A 125 12.79 -2.91 -18.23
C ALA A 125 13.59 -4.13 -17.71
N GLY A 126 13.49 -5.29 -18.36
CA GLY A 126 14.27 -6.47 -17.98
C GLY A 126 15.79 -6.31 -18.15
N LYS A 127 16.24 -5.51 -19.13
CA LYS A 127 17.66 -5.17 -19.30
C LYS A 127 18.13 -4.23 -18.20
N LEU A 128 17.32 -3.22 -17.86
CA LEU A 128 17.58 -2.30 -16.75
C LEU A 128 17.67 -3.06 -15.42
N GLN A 129 16.80 -4.05 -15.20
CA GLN A 129 16.89 -4.92 -14.03
C GLN A 129 18.17 -5.74 -13.99
N SER A 130 18.55 -6.34 -15.13
CA SER A 130 19.80 -7.09 -15.23
C SER A 130 21.02 -6.20 -14.99
N HIS A 131 21.00 -4.96 -15.50
CA HIS A 131 22.06 -3.99 -15.30
C HIS A 131 22.15 -3.54 -13.84
N GLY A 132 21.03 -3.26 -13.19
CA GLY A 132 20.98 -2.89 -11.77
C GLY A 132 21.49 -4.00 -10.87
N GLN A 133 21.14 -5.25 -11.20
CA GLN A 133 21.66 -6.41 -10.49
C GLN A 133 23.18 -6.55 -10.61
N ASN A 134 23.75 -6.24 -11.78
CA ASN A 134 25.18 -6.40 -12.02
C ASN A 134 26.04 -5.25 -11.45
N GLU A 135 25.59 -4.00 -11.59
CA GLU A 135 26.37 -2.82 -11.18
C GLU A 135 26.09 -2.40 -9.73
N CYS A 136 24.84 -2.57 -9.26
CA CYS A 136 24.40 -2.06 -7.97
C CYS A 136 23.97 -3.17 -6.99
N THR A 137 23.98 -4.44 -7.42
CA THR A 137 23.40 -5.56 -6.65
C THR A 137 21.92 -5.34 -6.29
N ASP A 138 21.23 -4.52 -7.07
CA ASP A 138 19.81 -4.19 -6.89
C ASP A 138 19.13 -4.13 -8.26
N PRO A 139 18.24 -5.08 -8.60
CA PRO A 139 17.55 -5.07 -9.89
C PRO A 139 16.63 -3.84 -10.06
N GLN A 140 16.31 -3.11 -8.99
CA GLN A 140 15.42 -1.96 -9.05
C GLN A 140 16.19 -0.62 -9.13
N ALA A 141 17.52 -0.64 -9.10
CA ALA A 141 18.38 0.54 -9.06
C ALA A 141 18.14 1.51 -10.23
N PHE A 142 17.93 0.97 -11.43
CA PHE A 142 17.72 1.73 -12.66
C PHE A 142 16.24 1.86 -13.07
N LEU A 143 15.32 1.62 -12.13
CA LEU A 143 13.89 1.74 -12.36
C LEU A 143 13.29 2.85 -11.49
N ALA A 144 12.35 3.60 -12.06
CA ALA A 144 11.65 4.70 -11.40
C ALA A 144 10.93 4.25 -10.11
N GLN A 145 10.35 3.05 -10.12
CA GLN A 145 9.66 2.43 -8.97
C GLN A 145 8.69 3.39 -8.23
N PRO A 146 7.75 4.04 -8.94
CA PRO A 146 6.79 4.92 -8.28
C PRO A 146 5.92 4.13 -7.32
N LEU A 147 5.88 4.56 -6.06
CA LEU A 147 5.12 3.92 -4.99
C LEU A 147 3.62 4.14 -5.22
N GLY A 148 2.90 3.05 -5.47
CA GLY A 148 1.45 3.03 -5.43
C GLY A 148 0.91 2.96 -4.00
N VAL A 149 -0.36 3.31 -3.84
CA VAL A 149 -1.13 3.03 -2.63
C VAL A 149 -2.44 2.36 -3.02
N GLY A 150 -2.85 1.36 -2.24
CA GLY A 150 -4.12 0.68 -2.38
C GLY A 150 -4.77 0.43 -1.02
N ALA A 151 -6.09 0.29 -1.00
CA ALA A 151 -6.87 0.05 0.20
C ALA A 151 -7.89 -1.07 -0.02
N VAL A 152 -7.83 -2.08 0.84
CA VAL A 152 -8.92 -3.02 1.05
C VAL A 152 -9.98 -2.33 1.91
N VAL A 153 -11.06 -1.90 1.27
CA VAL A 153 -12.16 -1.21 1.93
C VAL A 153 -13.25 -2.21 2.31
N ALA A 154 -13.46 -2.40 3.60
CA ALA A 154 -14.53 -3.23 4.15
C ALA A 154 -15.78 -2.38 4.46
N THR A 155 -16.94 -2.80 3.97
CA THR A 155 -18.23 -2.15 4.21
C THR A 155 -18.79 -2.47 5.61
N ALA A 156 -19.85 -1.77 6.03
CA ALA A 156 -20.49 -2.00 7.32
C ALA A 156 -21.11 -3.41 7.44
N ASP A 157 -21.53 -3.98 6.31
CA ASP A 157 -22.03 -5.35 6.17
C ASP A 157 -20.91 -6.40 5.96
N GLY A 158 -19.64 -5.98 5.97
CA GLY A 158 -18.48 -6.86 5.98
C GLY A 158 -18.01 -7.35 4.61
N ASP A 159 -18.53 -6.79 3.52
CA ASP A 159 -18.06 -7.06 2.16
C ASP A 159 -16.86 -6.16 1.82
N VAL A 160 -16.05 -6.59 0.85
CA VAL A 160 -14.87 -5.86 0.36
C VAL A 160 -15.18 -5.23 -0.98
N VAL A 161 -14.84 -3.95 -1.14
CA VAL A 161 -15.04 -3.20 -2.39
C VAL A 161 -13.98 -3.56 -3.43
N LEU A 162 -14.42 -3.83 -4.66
CA LEU A 162 -13.59 -3.99 -5.86
C LEU A 162 -14.16 -3.12 -6.97
N LEU A 163 -13.31 -2.58 -7.86
CA LEU A 163 -13.77 -1.90 -9.06
C LEU A 163 -13.30 -2.60 -10.33
N ARG A 164 -14.16 -2.57 -11.35
CA ARG A 164 -13.79 -2.90 -12.71
C ARG A 164 -13.12 -1.69 -13.35
N ARG A 165 -11.86 -1.85 -13.76
CA ARG A 165 -11.13 -0.84 -14.52
C ARG A 165 -11.76 -0.68 -15.90
N SER A 166 -11.82 0.54 -16.41
CA SER A 166 -12.29 0.82 -17.76
C SER A 166 -11.42 0.12 -18.82
N GLN A 167 -12.01 -0.18 -19.97
CA GLN A 167 -11.25 -0.69 -21.13
C GLN A 167 -10.40 0.39 -21.80
N LYS A 168 -10.58 1.66 -21.42
CA LYS A 168 -9.89 2.82 -22.03
C LYS A 168 -8.59 3.21 -21.31
N VAL A 169 -8.27 2.59 -20.18
CA VAL A 169 -7.02 2.88 -19.45
C VAL A 169 -5.85 2.09 -20.04
N ALA A 170 -4.62 2.61 -19.89
CA ALA A 170 -3.44 1.99 -20.46
C ALA A 170 -2.95 0.74 -19.70
N GLU A 171 -3.06 0.73 -18.36
CA GLU A 171 -2.59 -0.36 -17.51
C GLU A 171 -3.79 -1.18 -16.99
N ALA A 172 -3.68 -2.51 -17.10
CA ALA A 172 -4.66 -3.47 -16.56
C ALA A 172 -6.12 -3.18 -17.01
N ALA A 173 -6.31 -2.82 -18.28
CA ALA A 173 -7.61 -2.51 -18.86
C ALA A 173 -8.63 -3.63 -18.62
N GLY A 174 -9.80 -3.29 -18.09
CA GLY A 174 -10.84 -4.27 -17.83
C GLY A 174 -10.62 -5.18 -16.62
N LEU A 175 -9.49 -5.10 -15.89
CA LEU A 175 -9.23 -5.95 -14.73
C LEU A 175 -9.88 -5.41 -13.44
N LEU A 176 -9.93 -6.25 -12.40
CA LEU A 176 -10.51 -5.94 -11.09
C LEU A 176 -9.39 -5.31 -10.29
N ASP A 177 -9.69 -4.18 -9.68
CA ASP A 177 -8.78 -3.44 -8.84
C ASP A 177 -9.40 -3.17 -7.48
N ILE A 178 -8.56 -2.78 -6.54
CA ILE A 178 -8.98 -2.19 -5.26
C ILE A 178 -8.90 -0.66 -5.35
N PRO A 179 -9.58 0.08 -4.46
CA PRO A 179 -9.37 1.51 -4.29
C PRO A 179 -7.90 1.88 -4.14
N GLY A 180 -7.39 2.81 -4.96
CA GLY A 180 -5.98 3.16 -4.94
C GLY A 180 -5.57 4.23 -5.94
N GLY A 181 -4.26 4.46 -6.03
CA GLY A 181 -3.63 5.39 -6.97
C GLY A 181 -2.16 5.63 -6.66
N HIS A 182 -1.58 6.69 -7.26
CA HIS A 182 -0.17 7.05 -7.05
C HIS A 182 -0.03 8.46 -6.47
N PRO A 183 0.34 8.59 -5.19
CA PRO A 183 0.48 9.87 -4.52
C PRO A 183 1.47 10.81 -5.23
N GLU A 184 1.12 12.09 -5.25
CA GLU A 184 1.96 13.15 -5.79
C GLU A 184 2.54 13.96 -4.63
N PRO A 185 3.87 14.11 -4.54
CA PRO A 185 4.49 14.94 -3.51
C PRO A 185 4.09 16.40 -3.71
N LYS A 186 3.61 17.06 -2.65
CA LYS A 186 3.26 18.49 -2.66
C LYS A 186 4.46 19.42 -2.42
N VAL A 187 5.66 18.86 -2.26
CA VAL A 187 6.79 19.57 -1.68
C VAL A 187 7.65 20.20 -2.77
N ARG A 188 7.86 21.52 -2.66
CA ARG A 188 9.06 22.19 -3.17
C ARG A 188 10.20 21.78 -2.23
N TYR A 189 11.36 21.37 -2.77
CA TYR A 189 12.57 20.79 -2.15
C TYR A 189 13.12 21.38 -0.80
N THR A 190 12.38 22.22 -0.07
CA THR A 190 12.86 23.03 1.05
C THR A 190 12.15 22.77 2.40
N GLU A 191 11.23 21.80 2.51
CA GLU A 191 10.45 21.57 3.74
C GLU A 191 10.69 20.19 4.38
N SER A 192 10.57 20.14 5.71
CA SER A 192 10.98 19.04 6.61
C SER A 192 10.25 17.70 6.37
N CYS A 193 10.88 16.58 6.75
CA CYS A 193 10.36 15.21 6.61
C CYS A 193 8.92 15.01 7.13
N SER A 194 8.50 15.78 8.15
CA SER A 194 7.14 15.76 8.69
C SER A 194 6.05 16.06 7.65
N PHE A 195 6.28 17.03 6.75
CA PHE A 195 5.29 17.40 5.72
C PHE A 195 5.14 16.35 4.63
N LEU A 196 6.19 15.56 4.38
CA LEU A 196 6.19 14.48 3.38
C LEU A 196 5.47 13.24 3.91
N GLN A 197 5.65 12.93 5.20
CA GLN A 197 4.85 11.93 5.90
C GLN A 197 3.37 12.32 5.88
N ASP A 198 3.06 13.57 6.25
CA ASP A 198 1.69 14.10 6.18
C ASP A 198 1.15 14.07 4.75
N SER A 199 1.96 14.31 3.71
CA SER A 199 1.51 14.22 2.31
C SER A 199 1.23 12.78 1.87
N PHE A 200 2.03 11.81 2.31
CA PHE A 200 1.81 10.39 2.02
C PHE A 200 0.52 9.89 2.67
N PHE A 201 0.32 10.18 3.95
CA PHE A 201 -0.90 9.79 4.68
C PHE A 201 -2.12 10.64 4.35
N SER A 202 -1.95 11.94 4.13
CA SER A 202 -3.03 12.81 3.65
C SER A 202 -3.50 12.37 2.26
N TYR A 203 -2.66 11.81 1.39
CA TYR A 203 -3.12 11.22 0.13
C TYR A 203 -3.87 9.90 0.33
N ASN A 204 -3.48 9.12 1.35
CA ASN A 204 -4.22 7.92 1.77
C ASN A 204 -5.59 8.22 2.41
N ILE A 205 -5.86 9.47 2.82
CA ILE A 205 -7.16 9.91 3.39
C ILE A 205 -7.91 10.82 2.39
N HIS A 206 -7.21 11.66 1.64
CA HIS A 206 -7.70 12.38 0.46
C HIS A 206 -7.47 11.51 -0.78
N TYR A 207 -8.26 10.45 -0.88
CA TYR A 207 -8.62 9.83 -2.14
C TYR A 207 -9.20 10.94 -3.04
N LYS A 208 -8.36 11.53 -3.90
CA LYS A 208 -8.73 12.58 -4.86
C LYS A 208 -9.94 12.08 -5.64
N LYS A 209 -11.15 12.58 -5.32
CA LYS A 209 -12.39 12.76 -6.13
C LYS A 209 -12.92 11.62 -7.03
N CYS A 210 -12.17 10.56 -7.29
CA CYS A 210 -12.46 9.50 -8.27
C CYS A 210 -13.03 8.23 -7.62
N TRP A 211 -12.83 8.04 -6.32
CA TRP A 211 -13.28 6.81 -5.68
C TRP A 211 -14.58 7.04 -4.89
N VAL A 212 -15.67 6.59 -5.54
CA VAL A 212 -16.95 6.20 -4.96
C VAL A 212 -17.86 7.31 -4.43
N ASN A 213 -17.49 8.58 -4.53
CA ASN A 213 -18.29 9.70 -3.98
C ASN A 213 -18.60 9.50 -2.48
N VAL A 214 -17.68 8.83 -1.76
CA VAL A 214 -17.86 8.45 -0.36
C VAL A 214 -17.38 9.55 0.57
N PRO A 215 -18.17 9.94 1.59
CA PRO A 215 -17.72 10.89 2.59
C PRO A 215 -16.52 10.36 3.37
N VAL A 216 -15.48 11.19 3.54
CA VAL A 216 -14.30 10.84 4.35
C VAL A 216 -14.70 10.52 5.80
N SER A 217 -15.75 11.17 6.33
CA SER A 217 -16.31 10.88 7.65
C SER A 217 -16.84 9.46 7.82
N SER A 218 -17.12 8.77 6.71
CA SER A 218 -17.58 7.39 6.70
C SER A 218 -16.42 6.38 6.64
N LEU A 219 -15.17 6.82 6.57
CA LEU A 219 -13.98 5.97 6.48
C LEU A 219 -13.18 6.01 7.78
N SER A 220 -12.73 4.85 8.26
CA SER A 220 -11.78 4.79 9.37
C SER A 220 -10.40 5.29 8.94
N LYS A 221 -9.54 5.57 9.92
CA LYS A 221 -8.12 5.75 9.62
C LYS A 221 -7.57 4.48 8.93
N PRO A 222 -6.76 4.61 7.87
CA PRO A 222 -6.11 3.46 7.24
C PRO A 222 -5.13 2.79 8.19
N VAL A 223 -5.05 1.46 8.12
CA VAL A 223 -3.99 0.68 8.77
C VAL A 223 -3.16 -0.02 7.71
N PHE A 224 -1.84 0.11 7.80
CA PHE A 224 -0.90 -0.46 6.85
C PHE A 224 -0.79 -1.97 7.04
N MET A 225 -0.92 -2.73 5.95
CA MET A 225 -0.78 -4.18 5.95
C MET A 225 0.57 -4.63 5.42
N GLY A 226 1.13 -3.94 4.42
CA GLY A 226 2.37 -4.34 3.79
C GLY A 226 2.61 -3.68 2.44
N ILE A 227 3.63 -4.16 1.74
CA ILE A 227 3.99 -3.73 0.39
C ILE A 227 4.00 -4.96 -0.53
N ALA A 228 3.28 -4.86 -1.65
CA ALA A 228 3.29 -5.83 -2.72
C ALA A 228 4.02 -5.28 -3.96
N LEU A 229 4.60 -6.17 -4.75
CA LEU A 229 5.34 -5.84 -5.98
C LEU A 229 4.56 -6.36 -7.20
N ASN A 230 4.38 -5.50 -8.20
CA ASN A 230 3.79 -5.85 -9.49
C ASN A 230 4.89 -6.23 -10.51
N HIS A 231 5.07 -7.52 -10.76
CA HIS A 231 6.09 -8.03 -11.69
C HIS A 231 5.74 -7.79 -13.17
N THR A 232 4.47 -7.59 -13.51
CA THR A 232 4.07 -7.16 -14.87
C THR A 232 4.53 -5.73 -15.19
N SER A 233 4.83 -4.94 -14.16
CA SER A 233 5.35 -3.57 -14.25
C SER A 233 6.77 -3.46 -13.68
N ALA A 234 7.60 -4.50 -13.91
CA ALA A 234 9.01 -4.56 -13.48
C ALA A 234 9.21 -4.36 -11.96
N GLY A 235 8.36 -5.01 -11.17
CA GLY A 235 8.44 -5.01 -9.71
C GLY A 235 7.92 -3.73 -9.04
N ARG A 236 7.15 -2.89 -9.74
CA ARG A 236 6.63 -1.62 -9.18
C ARG A 236 5.89 -1.87 -7.85
N PRO A 237 6.26 -1.18 -6.76
CA PRO A 237 5.69 -1.42 -5.44
C PRO A 237 4.37 -0.69 -5.23
N SER A 238 3.54 -1.26 -4.35
CA SER A 238 2.31 -0.66 -3.86
C SER A 238 2.18 -0.92 -2.35
N ALA A 239 1.99 0.14 -1.58
CA ALA A 239 1.68 0.05 -0.15
C ALA A 239 0.19 -0.21 0.03
N GLU A 240 -0.17 -1.30 0.69
CA GLU A 240 -1.55 -1.74 0.82
C GLU A 240 -2.06 -1.52 2.24
N PHE A 241 -3.24 -0.92 2.32
CA PHE A 241 -3.90 -0.54 3.56
C PHE A 241 -5.24 -1.25 3.72
N TYR A 242 -5.74 -1.27 4.94
CA TYR A 242 -7.11 -1.66 5.24
C TYR A 242 -7.89 -0.47 5.81
N VAL A 243 -9.12 -0.31 5.35
CA VAL A 243 -10.00 0.80 5.74
C VAL A 243 -11.40 0.24 5.98
N ARG A 244 -12.01 0.57 7.12
CA ARG A 244 -13.43 0.27 7.35
C ARG A 244 -14.29 1.43 6.89
N CYS A 245 -15.42 1.10 6.27
CA CYS A 245 -16.45 2.03 5.91
C CYS A 245 -17.70 1.81 6.77
N THR A 246 -18.29 2.88 7.28
CA THR A 246 -19.56 2.81 8.03
C THR A 246 -20.79 2.67 7.14
N LEU A 247 -20.61 2.74 5.82
CA LEU A 247 -21.68 2.56 4.84
C LEU A 247 -21.78 1.09 4.41
N THR A 248 -23.01 0.68 4.15
CA THR A 248 -23.34 -0.63 3.59
C THR A 248 -22.98 -0.70 2.10
N THR A 249 -22.89 -1.93 1.59
CA THR A 249 -22.77 -2.21 0.16
C THR A 249 -23.79 -1.45 -0.71
N GLU A 250 -25.05 -1.35 -0.26
CA GLU A 250 -26.12 -0.67 -1.01
C GLU A 250 -25.88 0.84 -1.07
N GLU A 251 -25.59 1.47 0.07
CA GLU A 251 -25.32 2.90 0.14
C GLU A 251 -24.09 3.30 -0.69
N LEU A 252 -23.03 2.48 -0.66
CA LEU A 252 -21.83 2.69 -1.47
C LEU A 252 -22.12 2.57 -2.97
N ARG A 253 -22.93 1.59 -3.36
CA ARG A 253 -23.34 1.43 -4.76
C ARG A 253 -24.11 2.63 -5.26
N ASP A 254 -24.98 3.21 -4.42
CA ASP A 254 -25.75 4.41 -4.77
C ASP A 254 -24.91 5.68 -4.79
N LEU A 255 -23.90 5.80 -3.92
CA LEU A 255 -22.92 6.89 -3.99
C LEU A 255 -22.09 6.80 -5.29
N TYR A 256 -21.60 5.61 -5.64
CA TYR A 256 -20.87 5.37 -6.88
C TYR A 256 -21.69 5.79 -8.11
N ARG A 257 -22.96 5.35 -8.20
CA ARG A 257 -23.88 5.72 -9.30
C ARG A 257 -24.11 7.23 -9.40
N ARG A 258 -24.21 7.92 -8.25
CA ARG A 258 -24.39 9.39 -8.21
C ARG A 258 -23.14 10.16 -8.66
N GLY A 259 -21.96 9.55 -8.65
CA GLY A 259 -20.72 10.17 -9.12
C GLY A 259 -20.74 10.55 -10.60
N GLY A 260 -21.62 9.95 -11.40
CA GLY A 260 -21.83 10.29 -12.81
C GLY A 260 -20.79 9.70 -13.78
N PRO A 261 -20.94 9.94 -15.10
CA PRO A 261 -20.15 9.33 -16.17
C PRO A 261 -18.69 9.83 -16.30
N GLU A 262 -18.25 10.78 -15.47
CA GLU A 262 -16.85 11.22 -15.33
C GLU A 262 -15.95 10.15 -14.69
N ALA A 263 -16.50 9.01 -14.29
CA ALA A 263 -15.77 7.83 -13.83
C ALA A 263 -15.05 7.11 -14.99
N HIS A 264 -14.23 7.79 -15.79
CA HIS A 264 -13.52 7.16 -16.93
C HIS A 264 -12.49 6.10 -16.50
N GLU A 265 -12.08 6.11 -15.24
CA GLU A 265 -11.17 5.15 -14.62
C GLU A 265 -11.90 3.84 -14.24
N SER A 266 -13.11 4.02 -13.71
CA SER A 266 -14.18 3.06 -13.40
C SER A 266 -14.99 2.47 -14.55
N THR A 267 -15.58 1.28 -14.45
CA THR A 267 -16.87 1.02 -15.11
C THR A 267 -17.92 0.39 -14.21
N GLU A 268 -17.50 -0.26 -13.13
CA GLU A 268 -18.40 -0.98 -12.23
C GLU A 268 -17.80 -1.07 -10.83
N ILE A 269 -18.69 -1.05 -9.82
CA ILE A 269 -18.37 -1.37 -8.43
C ILE A 269 -18.93 -2.73 -8.06
N LEU A 270 -18.07 -3.59 -7.53
CA LEU A 270 -18.36 -4.95 -7.09
C LEU A 270 -18.04 -5.10 -5.60
N PHE A 271 -18.67 -6.10 -4.99
CA PHE A 271 -18.54 -6.38 -3.57
C PHE A 271 -18.26 -7.87 -3.40
N LEU A 272 -17.18 -8.19 -2.70
CA LEU A 272 -16.77 -9.56 -2.43
C LEU A 272 -16.93 -9.84 -0.95
N SER A 273 -17.70 -10.87 -0.60
CA SER A 273 -17.89 -11.19 0.82
C SER A 273 -16.59 -11.57 1.50
N ARG A 274 -16.49 -11.25 2.80
CA ARG A 274 -15.32 -11.59 3.63
C ARG A 274 -14.90 -13.05 3.47
N ALA A 275 -15.84 -13.99 3.51
CA ALA A 275 -15.56 -15.41 3.35
C ALA A 275 -14.91 -15.73 1.99
N LYS A 276 -15.41 -15.14 0.91
CA LYS A 276 -14.82 -15.30 -0.43
C LYS A 276 -13.45 -14.65 -0.52
N MET A 277 -13.26 -13.49 0.12
CA MET A 277 -11.97 -12.80 0.19
C MET A 277 -10.89 -13.69 0.81
N PHE A 278 -11.21 -14.45 1.86
CA PHE A 278 -10.25 -15.40 2.47
C PHE A 278 -10.01 -16.68 1.67
N GLN A 279 -10.94 -17.06 0.80
CA GLN A 279 -10.82 -18.25 -0.04
C GLN A 279 -10.18 -17.96 -1.40
N LEU A 280 -10.05 -16.68 -1.77
CA LEU A 280 -9.59 -16.27 -3.08
C LEU A 280 -8.12 -16.64 -3.30
N ASN A 281 -7.84 -17.38 -4.38
CA ASN A 281 -6.50 -17.82 -4.75
C ASN A 281 -6.41 -18.08 -6.26
N GLU A 282 -5.21 -18.45 -6.75
CA GLU A 282 -4.89 -18.73 -8.16
C GLU A 282 -5.85 -19.70 -8.88
N ARG A 283 -6.57 -20.55 -8.14
CA ARG A 283 -7.52 -21.53 -8.71
C ARG A 283 -8.92 -20.93 -8.94
N CYS A 284 -9.22 -19.78 -8.34
CA CYS A 284 -10.50 -19.11 -8.50
C CYS A 284 -10.54 -18.35 -9.84
N PRO A 285 -11.60 -18.47 -10.66
CA PRO A 285 -11.71 -17.72 -11.91
C PRO A 285 -11.54 -16.20 -11.72
N LEU A 286 -12.13 -15.66 -10.66
CA LEU A 286 -12.03 -14.25 -10.29
C LEU A 286 -10.57 -13.77 -10.11
N TRP A 287 -9.66 -14.62 -9.65
CA TRP A 287 -8.25 -14.26 -9.47
C TRP A 287 -7.56 -13.89 -10.78
N SER A 288 -7.90 -14.60 -11.86
CA SER A 288 -7.37 -14.30 -13.20
C SER A 288 -7.89 -12.98 -13.77
N GLU A 289 -8.97 -12.45 -13.21
CA GLU A 289 -9.54 -11.16 -13.59
C GLU A 289 -9.02 -9.99 -12.76
N MET A 290 -8.15 -10.22 -11.77
CA MET A 290 -7.59 -9.17 -10.90
C MET A 290 -6.27 -8.63 -11.44
N CYS A 291 -6.04 -7.32 -11.28
CA CYS A 291 -4.73 -6.75 -11.53
C CYS A 291 -3.73 -7.15 -10.42
N PRO A 292 -2.42 -7.12 -10.70
CA PRO A 292 -1.41 -7.56 -9.72
C PRO A 292 -1.41 -6.78 -8.40
N SER A 293 -1.71 -5.47 -8.39
CA SER A 293 -1.84 -4.69 -7.15
C SER A 293 -2.98 -5.21 -6.27
N ALA A 294 -4.15 -5.47 -6.87
CA ALA A 294 -5.29 -6.02 -6.14
C ALA A 294 -5.02 -7.44 -5.64
N LYS A 295 -4.33 -8.29 -6.40
CA LYS A 295 -3.85 -9.59 -5.92
C LYS A 295 -2.95 -9.43 -4.69
N GLY A 296 -2.03 -8.48 -4.72
CA GLY A 296 -1.13 -8.16 -3.60
C GLY A 296 -1.89 -7.75 -2.34
N ALA A 297 -2.89 -6.89 -2.50
CA ALA A 297 -3.76 -6.47 -1.41
C ALA A 297 -4.59 -7.63 -0.83
N VAL A 298 -5.08 -8.55 -1.67
CA VAL A 298 -5.76 -9.77 -1.20
C VAL A 298 -4.83 -10.62 -0.36
N LEU A 299 -3.61 -10.89 -0.84
CA LEU A 299 -2.62 -11.70 -0.10
C LEU A 299 -2.27 -11.06 1.25
N LEU A 300 -2.09 -9.74 1.28
CA LEU A 300 -1.81 -9.00 2.51
C LEU A 300 -3.01 -9.03 3.46
N HIS A 301 -4.22 -8.81 2.96
CA HIS A 301 -5.43 -8.92 3.76
C HIS A 301 -5.58 -10.31 4.38
N GLN A 302 -5.43 -11.38 3.59
CA GLN A 302 -5.53 -12.76 4.08
C GLN A 302 -4.51 -13.09 5.17
N ARG A 303 -3.32 -12.48 5.11
CA ARG A 303 -2.22 -12.75 6.03
C ARG A 303 -2.28 -11.90 7.30
N VAL A 304 -2.69 -10.63 7.16
CA VAL A 304 -2.66 -9.64 8.26
C VAL A 304 -4.01 -9.56 8.98
N MET A 305 -5.11 -9.56 8.23
CA MET A 305 -6.47 -9.48 8.77
C MET A 305 -6.99 -10.91 8.93
N MET A 306 -6.97 -11.48 10.13
CA MET A 306 -7.42 -12.88 10.33
C MET A 306 -8.94 -13.04 10.14
N PRO A 307 -9.44 -14.24 9.76
CA PRO A 307 -10.86 -14.49 9.48
C PRO A 307 -11.83 -14.17 10.63
N ASP A 308 -11.40 -14.35 11.87
CA ASP A 308 -12.27 -14.26 13.07
C ASP A 308 -12.10 -12.94 13.85
N TYR A 309 -11.32 -11.99 13.34
CA TYR A 309 -11.00 -10.78 14.08
C TYR A 309 -11.90 -9.61 13.67
N HIS A 310 -12.59 -9.03 14.63
CA HIS A 310 -13.32 -7.76 14.49
C HIS A 310 -12.53 -6.70 15.26
N LEU A 311 -11.78 -5.87 14.53
CA LEU A 311 -11.33 -4.55 15.01
C LEU A 311 -12.49 -3.57 14.89
#